data_AF-A0A0F9W270-F1
#
_entry.id   AF-A0A0F9W270-F1
#
_cell.length_a   1.000
_cell.length_b   1.000
_cell.length_c   1.000
_cell.angle_alpha   90.00
_cell.angle_beta   90.00
_cell.angle_gamma   90.00
#
_symmetry.space_group_name_H-M   'P 1'
#
loop_
_entity.id
_entity.type
_entity.pdbx_description
1 polymer ?
#
loop_
_entity_poly.entity_id
_entity_poly.type
_entity_poly.pdbx_seq_one_letter_code
_entity_poly.pdbx_strand_id
1 'polypeptide(L)'
;MSVTKVGDWGKAQAILGASSAKFRKAFDKALLQEAQFFRKKIIQGFTRQAPGGKKFRKLARSTLRSRRFKGFRGRKALIRTAELRNSVTLVKKREGIFVGVLRSARGKDGRKLVDIALLMEKGSRPIVIRITPKMQRFLAAMFGGRRARRLKKKSAGVQGIIIIKIPARPFLAPIFKRFGRPSMVKNRFLARVAKQLKGDYGVALAKTSL
;
A
#
# COMPACT_ATOMS: atom_id res chain seq x y z
N MET A 1 13.40 47.00 -42.19
CA MET A 1 12.47 45.85 -42.22
C MET A 1 11.46 46.02 -41.09
N SER A 2 10.21 46.37 -41.38
CA SER A 2 9.15 46.50 -40.38
C SER A 2 8.49 45.13 -40.14
N VAL A 3 8.59 44.61 -38.92
CA VAL A 3 7.93 43.35 -38.55
C VAL A 3 6.46 43.63 -38.26
N THR A 4 5.57 43.19 -39.14
CA THR A 4 4.12 43.22 -38.90
C THR A 4 3.71 42.11 -37.94
N LYS A 5 3.29 42.49 -36.74
CA LYS A 5 2.80 41.59 -35.71
C LYS A 5 1.32 41.24 -35.97
N VAL A 6 1.03 40.02 -36.40
CA VAL A 6 -0.35 39.53 -36.64
C VAL A 6 -0.87 38.78 -35.41
N GLY A 7 -2.06 39.11 -34.92
CA GLY A 7 -2.73 38.43 -33.80
C GLY A 7 -2.91 39.27 -32.52
N ASP A 8 -3.54 38.67 -31.50
CA ASP A 8 -3.79 39.30 -30.19
C ASP A 8 -2.59 39.14 -29.25
N TRP A 9 -1.62 40.04 -29.40
CA TRP A 9 -0.38 40.04 -28.62
C TRP A 9 -0.59 40.36 -27.14
N GLY A 10 -1.66 41.08 -26.78
CA GLY A 10 -2.03 41.36 -25.39
C GLY A 10 -2.40 40.08 -24.65
N LYS A 11 -3.22 39.22 -25.28
CA LYS A 11 -3.51 37.88 -24.74
C LYS A 11 -2.27 37.01 -24.65
N ALA A 12 -1.42 37.01 -25.68
CA ALA A 12 -0.18 36.22 -25.68
C ALA A 12 0.76 36.63 -24.53
N GLN A 13 0.95 37.94 -24.32
CA GLN A 13 1.77 38.48 -23.24
C GLN A 13 1.18 38.17 -21.85
N ALA A 14 -0.14 38.25 -21.70
CA ALA A 14 -0.82 37.88 -20.45
C ALA A 14 -0.66 36.37 -20.12
N ILE A 15 -0.79 35.50 -21.13
CA ILE A 15 -0.59 34.05 -20.97
C ILE A 15 0.88 33.77 -20.60
N LEU A 16 1.83 34.32 -21.34
CA LEU A 16 3.26 34.11 -21.13
C LEU A 16 3.74 34.70 -19.80
N GLY A 17 3.28 35.88 -19.42
CA GLY A 17 3.65 36.53 -18.16
C GLY A 17 3.22 35.75 -16.91
N ALA A 18 2.03 35.14 -16.94
CA ALA A 18 1.53 34.30 -15.83
C ALA A 18 1.95 32.83 -15.92
N SER A 19 2.67 32.43 -16.99
CA SER A 19 2.84 31.03 -17.36
C SER A 19 3.62 30.22 -16.33
N SER A 20 4.79 30.69 -15.91
CA SER A 20 5.67 29.95 -15.00
C SER A 20 4.98 29.61 -13.66
N ALA A 21 4.25 30.57 -13.08
CA ALA A 21 3.50 30.39 -11.84
C ALA A 21 2.30 29.44 -12.03
N LYS A 22 1.56 29.56 -13.14
CA LYS A 22 0.45 28.66 -13.48
C LYS A 22 0.94 27.22 -13.69
N PHE A 23 2.04 27.03 -14.43
CA PHE A 23 2.66 25.73 -14.67
C PHE A 23 3.12 25.08 -13.36
N ARG A 24 3.82 25.81 -12.49
CA ARG A 24 4.24 25.30 -11.17
C ARG A 24 3.04 24.84 -10.34
N LYS A 25 1.98 25.63 -10.26
CA LYS A 25 0.74 25.26 -9.55
C LYS A 25 0.06 24.03 -10.16
N ALA A 26 -0.04 23.98 -11.49
CA ALA A 26 -0.61 22.85 -12.21
C ALA A 26 0.18 21.55 -11.98
N PHE A 27 1.51 21.64 -12.04
CA PHE A 27 2.43 20.54 -11.79
C PHE A 27 2.28 20.01 -10.37
N ASP A 28 2.35 20.88 -9.35
CA ASP A 28 2.22 20.51 -7.94
C ASP A 28 0.89 19.81 -7.66
N LYS A 29 -0.20 20.33 -8.24
CA LYS A 29 -1.54 19.76 -8.09
C LYS A 29 -1.67 18.41 -8.81
N ALA A 30 -1.12 18.27 -10.01
CA ALA A 30 -1.09 17.00 -10.75
C ALA A 30 -0.27 15.94 -10.01
N LEU A 31 0.84 16.33 -9.39
CA LEU A 31 1.70 15.45 -8.61
C LEU A 31 0.99 14.98 -7.34
N LEU A 32 0.30 15.88 -6.63
CA LEU A 32 -0.54 15.53 -5.48
C LEU A 32 -1.67 14.58 -5.86
N GLN A 33 -2.35 14.81 -7.00
CA GLN A 33 -3.38 13.90 -7.51
C GLN A 33 -2.82 12.50 -7.82
N GLU A 34 -1.59 12.40 -8.34
CA GLU A 34 -0.96 11.10 -8.60
C GLU A 34 -0.62 10.37 -7.32
N ALA A 35 -0.09 11.09 -6.34
CA ALA A 35 0.20 10.52 -5.03
C ALA A 35 -1.08 10.02 -4.34
N GLN A 36 -2.16 10.81 -4.37
CA GLN A 36 -3.47 10.40 -3.88
C GLN A 36 -4.04 9.18 -4.62
N PHE A 37 -3.84 9.11 -5.94
CA PHE A 37 -4.24 7.95 -6.74
C PHE A 37 -3.55 6.67 -6.23
N PHE A 38 -2.23 6.70 -6.01
CA PHE A 38 -1.51 5.55 -5.46
C PHE A 38 -2.00 5.17 -4.06
N ARG A 39 -2.15 6.15 -3.15
CA ARG A 39 -2.70 5.89 -1.80
C ARG A 39 -4.08 5.25 -1.86
N LYS A 40 -4.98 5.77 -2.73
CA LYS A 40 -6.31 5.21 -2.94
C LYS A 40 -6.25 3.76 -3.44
N LYS A 41 -5.37 3.46 -4.40
CA LYS A 41 -5.18 2.09 -4.91
C LYS A 41 -4.64 1.15 -3.84
N ILE A 42 -3.73 1.62 -2.98
CA ILE A 42 -3.21 0.84 -1.84
C ILE A 42 -4.34 0.50 -0.87
N ILE A 43 -5.11 1.50 -0.43
CA ILE A 43 -6.24 1.32 0.48
C ILE A 43 -7.33 0.40 -0.12
N GLN A 44 -7.63 0.55 -1.41
CA GLN A 44 -8.54 -0.34 -2.14
C GLN A 44 -7.99 -1.77 -2.20
N GLY A 45 -6.68 -1.93 -2.42
CA GLY A 45 -6.00 -3.23 -2.42
C GLY A 45 -6.15 -3.98 -1.09
N PHE A 46 -5.97 -3.29 0.04
CA PHE A 46 -6.25 -3.85 1.38
C PHE A 46 -7.71 -4.29 1.50
N THR A 47 -8.64 -3.43 1.12
CA THR A 47 -10.09 -3.66 1.30
C THR A 47 -10.58 -4.85 0.48
N ARG A 48 -10.12 -4.93 -0.79
CA ARG A 48 -10.42 -6.00 -1.76
C ARG A 48 -9.58 -7.28 -1.56
N GLN A 49 -8.57 -7.24 -0.70
CA GLN A 49 -7.63 -8.34 -0.48
C GLN A 49 -6.84 -8.75 -1.74
N ALA A 50 -6.72 -7.81 -2.70
CA ALA A 50 -6.05 -8.04 -3.97
C ALA A 50 -5.33 -6.77 -4.50
N PRO A 51 -4.24 -6.31 -3.86
CA PRO A 51 -3.47 -5.16 -4.33
C PRO A 51 -2.96 -5.37 -5.76
N GLY A 52 -3.20 -4.38 -6.63
CA GLY A 52 -2.83 -4.49 -8.05
C GLY A 52 -3.54 -5.63 -8.80
N GLY A 53 -4.53 -6.30 -8.22
CA GLY A 53 -5.16 -7.51 -8.77
C GLY A 53 -4.55 -8.82 -8.29
N LYS A 54 -3.44 -8.79 -7.52
CA LYS A 54 -2.83 -9.99 -6.94
C LYS A 54 -3.47 -10.31 -5.59
N LYS A 55 -4.24 -11.40 -5.52
CA LYS A 55 -4.92 -11.84 -4.29
C LYS A 55 -3.90 -12.19 -3.20
N PHE A 56 -4.17 -11.79 -1.96
CA PHE A 56 -3.36 -12.20 -0.82
C PHE A 56 -3.45 -13.69 -0.56
N ARG A 57 -2.37 -14.27 -0.03
CA ARG A 57 -2.40 -15.64 0.49
C ARG A 57 -3.38 -15.72 1.65
N LYS A 58 -4.31 -16.69 1.57
CA LYS A 58 -5.33 -16.95 2.59
C LYS A 58 -4.70 -17.13 3.97
N LEU A 59 -5.43 -16.74 5.02
CA LEU A 59 -5.01 -16.98 6.40
C LEU A 59 -5.04 -18.49 6.69
N ALA A 60 -4.08 -18.96 7.49
CA ALA A 60 -4.06 -20.33 7.94
C ALA A 60 -5.29 -20.63 8.82
N ARG A 61 -5.77 -21.89 8.78
CA ARG A 61 -6.89 -22.34 9.62
C ARG A 61 -6.62 -22.12 11.11
N SER A 62 -5.37 -22.31 11.55
CA SER A 62 -4.91 -22.03 12.91
C SER A 62 -5.06 -20.55 13.29
N THR A 63 -4.70 -19.62 12.39
CA THR A 63 -4.86 -18.19 12.61
C THR A 63 -6.33 -17.78 12.72
N LEU A 64 -7.20 -18.34 11.86
CA LEU A 64 -8.64 -18.07 11.92
C LEU A 64 -9.27 -18.61 13.20
N ARG A 65 -8.86 -19.80 13.65
CA ARG A 65 -9.32 -20.38 14.92
C ARG A 65 -8.84 -19.55 16.12
N SER A 66 -7.57 -19.14 16.13
CA SER A 66 -7.01 -18.26 17.15
C SER A 66 -7.76 -16.92 17.24
N ARG A 67 -8.15 -16.34 16.09
CA ARG A 67 -8.99 -15.14 16.05
C ARG A 67 -10.35 -15.37 16.71
N ARG A 68 -11.06 -16.44 16.33
CA ARG A 68 -12.37 -16.78 16.92
C ARG A 68 -12.28 -17.02 18.42
N PHE A 69 -11.25 -17.74 18.87
CA PHE A 69 -11.00 -17.99 20.29
C PHE A 69 -10.80 -16.69 21.08
N LYS A 70 -10.18 -15.68 20.46
CA LYS A 70 -10.01 -14.32 21.03
C LYS A 70 -11.20 -13.39 20.77
N GLY A 71 -12.38 -13.92 20.42
CA GLY A 71 -13.59 -13.14 20.13
C GLY A 71 -13.59 -12.38 18.80
N PHE A 72 -12.57 -12.51 17.96
CA PHE A 72 -12.47 -11.76 16.69
C PHE A 72 -13.01 -12.57 15.50
N ARG A 73 -14.03 -12.02 14.81
CA ARG A 73 -14.70 -12.70 13.68
C ARG A 73 -14.10 -12.40 12.30
N GLY A 74 -13.22 -11.39 12.18
CA GLY A 74 -12.69 -10.94 10.90
C GLY A 74 -11.79 -11.98 10.19
N ARG A 75 -12.06 -12.21 8.89
CA ARG A 75 -11.36 -13.21 8.05
C ARG A 75 -10.35 -12.61 7.06
N LYS A 76 -10.30 -11.28 6.94
CA LYS A 76 -9.41 -10.58 6.01
C LYS A 76 -7.95 -10.62 6.50
N ALA A 77 -7.02 -10.84 5.57
CA ALA A 77 -5.59 -10.70 5.79
C ALA A 77 -5.21 -9.21 5.89
N LEU A 78 -4.21 -8.90 6.72
CA LEU A 78 -3.72 -7.55 7.03
C LEU A 78 -4.74 -6.59 7.66
N ILE A 79 -6.01 -6.97 7.77
CA ILE A 79 -7.06 -6.21 8.43
C ILE A 79 -7.48 -6.97 9.69
N ARG A 80 -6.82 -6.68 10.81
CA ARG A 80 -7.31 -7.00 12.16
C ARG A 80 -7.84 -5.74 12.81
N THR A 81 -6.96 -4.76 13.02
CA THR A 81 -7.23 -3.44 13.58
C THR A 81 -7.28 -2.33 12.52
N ALA A 82 -6.95 -2.66 11.26
CA ALA A 82 -6.80 -1.73 10.15
C ALA A 82 -5.69 -0.66 10.30
N GLU A 83 -4.85 -0.74 11.34
CA GLU A 83 -3.78 0.24 11.59
C GLU A 83 -2.81 0.36 10.42
N LEU A 84 -2.35 -0.77 9.86
CA LEU A 84 -1.44 -0.76 8.71
C LEU A 84 -2.07 -0.14 7.45
N ARG A 85 -3.39 -0.29 7.27
CA ARG A 85 -4.12 0.36 6.18
C ARG A 85 -4.16 1.87 6.41
N ASN A 86 -4.45 2.28 7.65
CA ASN A 86 -4.64 3.68 8.01
C ASN A 86 -3.30 4.44 8.07
N SER A 87 -2.19 3.75 8.30
CA SER A 87 -0.84 4.34 8.33
C SER A 87 -0.27 4.68 6.95
N VAL A 88 -0.98 4.39 5.86
CA VAL A 88 -0.55 4.79 4.52
C VAL A 88 -0.81 6.28 4.34
N THR A 89 0.26 7.07 4.31
CA THR A 89 0.23 8.54 4.26
C THR A 89 0.92 9.07 3.01
N LEU A 90 0.73 10.37 2.80
CA LEU A 90 1.36 11.18 1.75
C LEU A 90 2.25 12.22 2.44
N VAL A 91 3.51 12.32 2.04
CA VAL A 91 4.42 13.34 2.55
C VAL A 91 5.13 14.03 1.40
N LYS A 92 4.97 15.35 1.28
CA LYS A 92 5.72 16.16 0.31
C LYS A 92 7.17 16.24 0.77
N LYS A 93 8.09 15.85 -0.10
CA LYS A 93 9.54 16.03 0.02
C LYS A 93 10.01 16.99 -1.08
N ARG A 94 11.26 17.45 -1.02
CA ARG A 94 11.85 18.36 -2.01
C ARG A 94 11.78 17.81 -3.45
N GLU A 95 11.99 16.50 -3.62
CA GLU A 95 12.06 15.85 -4.92
C GLU A 95 10.74 15.20 -5.39
N GLY A 96 9.66 15.31 -4.60
CA GLY A 96 8.38 14.70 -4.95
C GLY A 96 7.53 14.34 -3.74
N ILE A 97 6.50 13.51 -3.95
CA ILE A 97 5.61 13.07 -2.86
C ILE A 97 5.85 11.60 -2.56
N PHE A 98 6.19 11.33 -1.32
CA PHE A 98 6.28 9.97 -0.78
C PHE A 98 4.88 9.42 -0.52
N VAL A 99 4.65 8.18 -0.96
CA VAL A 99 3.41 7.43 -0.69
C VAL A 99 3.77 6.10 -0.04
N GLY A 100 3.39 5.90 1.23
CA GLY A 100 3.74 4.67 1.93
C GLY A 100 3.49 4.75 3.43
N VAL A 101 4.17 3.86 4.17
CA VAL A 101 4.13 3.84 5.64
C VAL A 101 5.40 4.52 6.15
N LEU A 102 5.23 5.56 6.97
CA LEU A 102 6.35 6.29 7.57
C LEU A 102 7.06 5.46 8.63
N ARG A 103 8.38 5.69 8.77
CA ARG A 103 9.20 5.05 9.82
C ARG A 103 8.73 5.40 11.24
N SER A 104 8.17 6.60 11.41
CA SER A 104 7.62 7.11 12.67
C SER A 104 6.23 6.56 13.00
N ALA A 105 5.55 5.88 12.06
CA ALA A 105 4.19 5.40 12.28
C ALA A 105 4.18 4.28 13.33
N ARG A 106 3.41 4.47 14.41
CA ARG A 106 3.23 3.51 15.51
C ARG A 106 1.78 3.06 15.60
N GLY A 107 1.57 1.78 15.93
CA GLY A 107 0.25 1.25 16.26
C GLY A 107 -0.15 1.60 17.70
N LYS A 108 -1.38 1.28 18.09
CA LYS A 108 -1.86 1.46 19.47
C LYS A 108 -1.01 0.70 20.48
N ASP A 109 -0.46 -0.44 20.07
CA ASP A 109 0.44 -1.26 20.88
C ASP A 109 1.89 -0.72 20.94
N GLY A 110 2.16 0.51 20.45
CA GLY A 110 3.49 1.15 20.44
C GLY A 110 4.48 0.60 19.39
N ARG A 111 4.12 -0.49 18.70
CA ARG A 111 4.95 -1.15 17.68
C ARG A 111 5.08 -0.31 16.41
N LYS A 112 6.27 -0.34 15.80
CA LYS A 112 6.55 0.34 14.53
C LYS A 112 5.79 -0.34 13.39
N LEU A 113 4.92 0.42 12.73
CA LEU A 113 4.10 -0.08 11.62
C LEU A 113 4.93 -0.33 10.35
N VAL A 114 6.08 0.35 10.21
CA VAL A 114 7.00 0.12 9.10
C VAL A 114 7.60 -1.28 9.11
N ASP A 115 7.91 -1.82 10.29
CA ASP A 115 8.48 -3.18 10.43
C ASP A 115 7.41 -4.22 10.08
N ILE A 116 6.16 -3.98 10.49
CA ILE A 116 5.01 -4.80 10.10
C ILE A 116 4.78 -4.70 8.59
N ALA A 117 4.86 -3.50 8.01
CA ALA A 117 4.73 -3.29 6.57
C ALA A 117 5.79 -4.09 5.80
N LEU A 118 7.05 -4.01 6.22
CA LEU A 118 8.17 -4.71 5.61
C LEU A 118 8.02 -6.24 5.73
N LEU A 119 7.65 -6.72 6.92
CA LEU A 119 7.38 -8.14 7.18
C LEU A 119 6.26 -8.67 6.30
N MET A 120 5.22 -7.87 6.06
CA MET A 120 4.10 -8.28 5.21
C MET A 120 4.45 -8.16 3.71
N GLU A 121 5.29 -7.21 3.31
CA GLU A 121 5.72 -7.09 1.92
C GLU A 121 6.66 -8.24 1.52
N LYS A 122 7.64 -8.57 2.37
CA LYS A 122 8.68 -9.58 2.07
C LYS A 122 8.41 -10.97 2.66
N GLY A 123 7.55 -11.08 3.67
CA GLY A 123 7.39 -12.31 4.45
C GLY A 123 8.47 -12.47 5.52
N SER A 124 8.35 -13.52 6.34
CA SER A 124 9.37 -13.86 7.35
C SER A 124 10.23 -15.04 6.91
N ARG A 125 11.45 -15.09 7.44
CA ARG A 125 12.18 -16.35 7.58
C ARG A 125 11.43 -17.28 8.57
N PRO A 126 11.63 -18.61 8.52
CA PRO A 126 11.06 -19.50 9.52
C PRO A 126 11.51 -19.07 10.92
N ILE A 127 10.54 -18.85 11.80
CA ILE A 127 10.76 -18.49 13.20
C ILE A 127 10.60 -19.76 14.01
N VAL A 128 11.67 -20.18 14.68
CA VAL A 128 11.70 -21.37 15.53
C VAL A 128 11.42 -20.94 16.96
N ILE A 129 10.35 -21.45 17.55
CA ILE A 129 9.93 -21.12 18.91
C ILE A 129 9.86 -22.40 19.73
N ARG A 130 10.59 -22.43 20.85
CA ARG A 130 10.46 -23.50 21.85
C ARG A 130 9.13 -23.34 22.59
N ILE A 131 8.34 -24.41 22.66
CA ILE A 131 7.05 -24.37 23.34
C ILE A 131 7.28 -24.28 24.85
N THR A 132 6.72 -23.25 25.48
CA THR A 132 6.62 -23.18 26.93
C THR A 132 5.39 -23.94 27.44
N PRO A 133 5.37 -24.39 28.71
CA PRO A 133 4.20 -25.07 29.28
C PRO A 133 2.90 -24.25 29.16
N LYS A 134 2.98 -22.92 29.34
CA LYS A 134 1.84 -21.99 29.16
C LYS A 134 1.33 -22.00 27.72
N MET A 135 2.22 -22.00 26.72
CA MET A 135 1.82 -22.11 25.32
C MET A 135 1.19 -23.46 25.01
N GLN A 136 1.68 -24.54 25.60
CA GLN A 136 1.12 -25.88 25.42
C GLN A 136 -0.32 -25.96 25.95
N ARG A 137 -0.59 -25.40 27.13
CA ARG A 137 -1.95 -25.28 27.69
C ARG A 137 -2.86 -24.43 26.79
N PHE A 138 -2.36 -23.29 26.30
CA PHE A 138 -3.11 -22.44 25.37
C PHE A 138 -3.46 -23.17 24.06
N LEU A 139 -2.51 -23.88 23.46
CA LEU A 139 -2.74 -24.66 22.25
C LEU A 139 -3.73 -25.80 22.50
N ALA A 140 -3.66 -26.45 23.66
CA ALA A 140 -4.61 -27.48 24.05
C ALA A 140 -6.03 -26.92 24.16
N ALA A 141 -6.22 -25.78 24.83
CA ALA A 141 -7.51 -25.09 24.93
C ALA A 141 -8.04 -24.64 23.54
N MET A 142 -7.15 -24.11 22.68
CA MET A 142 -7.54 -23.60 21.36
C MET A 142 -7.87 -24.71 20.35
N PHE A 143 -7.27 -25.90 20.46
CA PHE A 143 -7.47 -26.99 19.49
C PHE A 143 -8.33 -28.16 19.98
N GLY A 144 -8.65 -28.24 21.28
CA GLY A 144 -9.49 -29.29 21.85
C GLY A 144 -8.82 -30.68 21.88
N GLY A 145 -9.21 -31.50 22.86
CA GLY A 145 -8.48 -32.67 23.37
C GLY A 145 -7.99 -33.73 22.36
N ARG A 146 -8.51 -33.83 21.13
CA ARG A 146 -8.10 -34.87 20.17
C ARG A 146 -6.70 -34.64 19.54
N ARG A 147 -6.28 -33.40 19.30
CA ARG A 147 -4.90 -33.09 18.82
C ARG A 147 -3.90 -32.92 19.95
N ALA A 148 -4.35 -32.45 21.12
CA ALA A 148 -3.53 -32.38 22.33
C ALA A 148 -3.15 -33.79 22.84
N ARG A 149 -4.06 -34.78 22.77
CA ARG A 149 -3.73 -36.19 23.07
C ARG A 149 -2.71 -36.80 22.10
N ARG A 150 -2.74 -36.42 20.82
CA ARG A 150 -1.76 -36.90 19.82
C ARG A 150 -0.36 -36.27 20.02
N LEU A 151 -0.28 -35.06 20.57
CA LEU A 151 0.96 -34.43 21.03
C LEU A 151 1.46 -35.03 22.36
N LYS A 152 0.57 -35.56 23.21
CA LYS A 152 0.95 -36.30 24.43
C LYS A 152 1.50 -37.71 24.16
N LYS A 153 1.13 -38.34 23.03
CA LYS A 153 1.52 -39.73 22.72
C LYS A 153 2.86 -39.89 21.99
N LYS A 154 3.50 -38.82 21.54
CA LYS A 154 4.84 -38.89 20.93
C LYS A 154 5.85 -38.16 21.80
N SER A 155 6.55 -38.97 22.61
CA SER A 155 7.87 -38.71 23.18
C SER A 155 7.90 -37.79 24.41
N ALA A 156 7.91 -38.43 25.58
CA ALA A 156 8.65 -37.91 26.73
C ALA A 156 10.09 -37.62 26.27
N GLY A 157 10.49 -36.34 26.28
CA GLY A 157 11.87 -35.93 25.99
C GLY A 157 12.07 -34.86 24.90
N VAL A 158 11.13 -34.66 23.97
CA VAL A 158 11.28 -33.60 22.95
C VAL A 158 10.47 -32.37 23.35
N GLN A 159 11.14 -31.36 23.91
CA GLN A 159 10.57 -30.02 24.05
C GLN A 159 10.03 -29.58 22.69
N GLY A 160 8.70 -29.53 22.54
CA GLY A 160 8.07 -29.31 21.25
C GLY A 160 8.53 -27.99 20.63
N ILE A 161 9.00 -28.03 19.39
CA ILE A 161 9.41 -26.85 18.64
C ILE A 161 8.28 -26.49 17.68
N ILE A 162 7.90 -25.20 17.64
CA ILE A 162 6.97 -24.67 16.63
C ILE A 162 7.78 -23.85 15.62
N ILE A 163 7.62 -24.20 14.35
CA ILE A 163 8.16 -23.44 13.23
C ILE A 163 7.03 -22.60 12.65
N ILE A 164 7.17 -21.27 12.69
CA ILE A 164 6.20 -20.32 12.14
C ILE A 164 6.81 -19.61 10.93
N LYS A 165 6.15 -19.71 9.77
CA LYS A 165 6.50 -18.94 8.57
C LYS A 165 5.37 -18.00 8.18
N ILE A 166 5.64 -16.70 8.20
CA ILE A 166 4.68 -15.68 7.78
C ILE A 166 4.81 -15.49 6.26
N PRO A 167 3.74 -15.70 5.47
CA PRO A 167 3.76 -15.38 4.05
C PRO A 167 4.07 -13.93 3.76
N ALA A 168 4.75 -13.68 2.64
CA ALA A 168 4.61 -12.41 1.95
C ALA A 168 3.15 -12.20 1.50
N ARG A 169 2.63 -11.02 1.79
CA ARG A 169 1.35 -10.46 1.35
C ARG A 169 1.62 -9.06 0.81
N PRO A 170 2.29 -8.97 -0.36
CA PRO A 170 2.77 -7.71 -0.89
C PRO A 170 1.58 -6.82 -1.27
N PHE A 171 1.60 -5.58 -0.79
CA PHE A 171 0.54 -4.61 -0.99
C PHE A 171 1.02 -3.34 -1.66
N LEU A 172 2.32 -3.03 -1.61
CA LEU A 172 2.92 -1.91 -2.33
C LEU A 172 3.39 -2.35 -3.71
N ALA A 173 4.27 -3.36 -3.78
CA ALA A 173 4.93 -3.77 -5.02
C ALA A 173 3.95 -4.12 -6.16
N PRO A 174 2.82 -4.83 -5.94
CA PRO A 174 1.88 -5.14 -7.01
C PRO A 174 1.21 -3.90 -7.61
N ILE A 175 1.03 -2.85 -6.81
CA ILE A 175 0.38 -1.61 -7.23
C ILE A 175 1.35 -0.79 -8.05
N PHE A 176 2.60 -0.62 -7.58
CA PHE A 176 3.63 0.06 -8.37
C PHE A 176 3.96 -0.70 -9.66
N LYS A 177 4.01 -2.04 -9.63
CA LYS A 177 4.20 -2.84 -10.86
C LYS A 177 3.06 -2.65 -11.87
N ARG A 178 1.82 -2.51 -11.39
CA ARG A 178 0.64 -2.36 -12.26
C ARG A 178 0.44 -0.93 -12.75
N PHE A 179 0.58 0.06 -11.89
CA PHE A 179 0.22 1.44 -12.18
C PHE A 179 1.42 2.36 -12.38
N GLY A 180 2.60 1.97 -11.93
CA GLY A 180 3.84 2.75 -11.99
C GLY A 180 4.67 2.55 -13.25
N ARG A 181 4.13 1.97 -14.33
CA ARG A 181 4.86 1.90 -15.61
C ARG A 181 5.10 3.32 -16.12
N PRO A 182 6.33 3.69 -16.55
CA PRO A 182 6.66 5.06 -16.92
C PRO A 182 5.71 5.69 -17.95
N SER A 183 5.34 4.93 -18.99
CA SER A 183 4.41 5.39 -20.04
C SER A 183 3.01 5.74 -19.48
N MET A 184 2.43 4.88 -18.65
CA MET A 184 1.12 5.14 -18.06
C MET A 184 1.14 6.28 -17.05
N VAL A 185 2.21 6.41 -16.25
CA VAL A 185 2.38 7.52 -15.32
C VAL A 185 2.51 8.82 -16.09
N LYS A 186 3.36 8.87 -17.12
CA LYS A 186 3.53 10.03 -18.01
C LYS A 186 2.20 10.46 -18.61
N ASN A 187 1.44 9.55 -19.21
CA ASN A 187 0.16 9.87 -19.85
C ASN A 187 -0.87 10.40 -18.85
N ARG A 188 -1.01 9.75 -17.69
CA ARG A 188 -1.93 10.23 -16.63
C ARG A 188 -1.51 11.59 -16.07
N PHE A 189 -0.21 11.78 -15.88
CA PHE A 189 0.35 13.01 -15.32
C PHE A 189 0.13 14.18 -16.28
N LEU A 190 0.53 14.03 -17.55
CA LEU A 190 0.33 15.03 -18.59
C LEU A 190 -1.15 15.37 -18.77
N ALA A 191 -2.04 14.36 -18.79
CA ALA A 191 -3.48 14.60 -18.87
C ALA A 191 -4.00 15.45 -17.69
N ARG A 192 -3.47 15.26 -16.48
CA ARG A 192 -3.85 16.08 -15.32
C ARG A 192 -3.27 17.48 -15.36
N VAL A 193 -2.02 17.63 -15.81
CA VAL A 193 -1.41 18.95 -16.01
C VAL A 193 -2.22 19.73 -17.03
N ALA A 194 -2.52 19.13 -18.20
CA ALA A 194 -3.37 19.73 -19.22
C ALA A 194 -4.74 20.14 -18.66
N LYS A 195 -5.38 19.27 -17.87
CA LYS A 195 -6.65 19.60 -17.19
C LYS A 195 -6.54 20.78 -16.22
N GLN A 196 -5.41 20.96 -15.54
CA GLN A 196 -5.20 22.11 -14.65
C GLN A 196 -4.91 23.41 -15.42
N LEU A 197 -4.34 23.31 -16.62
CA LEU A 197 -4.01 24.45 -17.48
C LEU A 197 -5.19 24.93 -18.34
N LYS A 198 -6.34 24.24 -18.31
CA LYS A 198 -7.60 24.63 -18.95
C LYS A 198 -7.52 24.94 -20.46
N GLY A 199 -6.48 24.47 -21.16
CA GLY A 199 -6.29 24.72 -22.58
C GLY A 199 -5.64 26.07 -22.90
N ASP A 200 -5.17 26.84 -21.90
CA ASP A 200 -4.45 28.12 -22.07
C ASP A 200 -3.21 27.98 -22.99
N TYR A 201 -2.67 26.76 -23.14
CA TYR A 201 -1.47 26.43 -23.94
C TYR A 201 -1.77 25.40 -25.04
N GLY A 202 -3.03 25.33 -25.47
CA GLY A 202 -3.51 24.32 -26.41
C GLY A 202 -4.03 23.06 -25.73
N VAL A 203 -4.86 22.32 -26.47
CA VAL A 203 -5.38 21.02 -26.04
C VAL A 203 -4.42 19.97 -26.61
N ALA A 204 -3.75 19.21 -25.73
CA ALA A 204 -3.06 18.01 -26.17
C ALA A 204 -4.13 17.06 -26.74
N LEU A 205 -4.19 16.92 -28.06
CA LEU A 205 -4.94 15.87 -28.73
C LEU A 205 -4.37 14.54 -28.23
N ALA A 206 -4.95 14.01 -27.16
CA ALA A 206 -4.66 12.68 -26.69
C ALA A 206 -5.11 11.75 -27.81
N LYS A 207 -4.17 11.26 -28.62
CA LYS A 207 -4.43 10.16 -29.55
C LYS A 207 -4.98 9.01 -28.71
N THR A 208 -6.28 8.81 -28.80
CA THR A 208 -7.00 7.65 -28.32
C THR A 208 -6.59 6.48 -29.20
N SER A 209 -5.46 5.84 -28.90
CA SER A 209 -5.18 4.52 -29.42
C SER A 209 -5.91 3.49 -28.55
N LEU A 210 -6.90 2.85 -29.17
CA LEU A 210 -7.54 1.62 -28.75
C LEU A 210 -6.51 0.51 -28.49
#